data_AF-A0ABD4UDV9-F1
#
_entry.id   AF-A0ABD4UDV9-F1
#
_cell.length_a   1.000
_cell.length_b   1.000
_cell.length_c   1.000
_cell.angle_alpha   90.00
_cell.angle_beta   90.00
_cell.angle_gamma   90.00
#
_symmetry.space_group_name_H-M   'P 1'
#
loop_
_entity.id
_entity.type
_entity.pdbx_description
1 polymer ?
#
loop_
_entity_poly.entity_id
_entity_poly.type
_entity_poly.pdbx_seq_one_letter_code
_entity_poly.pdbx_strand_id
1 'polypeptide(L)'
;MNLFMTSTPAIGDCQREGRDAFREHGVTGRTKHDYPDGSVQKVAFLDGFSEEKYRAGEGAIDEARAYHALTVRDAAKDRAWAEKLSSGNCH
;
A
#
# COMPACT_ATOMS: atom_id res chain seq x y z
N MET A 1 -7.68 -0.84 46.81
CA MET A 1 -8.16 -1.79 45.79
C MET A 1 -8.02 -1.13 44.44
N ASN A 2 -6.96 -1.44 43.68
CA ASN A 2 -6.82 -0.98 42.30
C ASN A 2 -7.58 -1.96 41.40
N LEU A 3 -8.76 -1.55 40.95
CA LEU A 3 -9.49 -2.19 39.86
C LEU A 3 -8.72 -1.90 38.57
N PHE A 4 -7.81 -2.80 38.19
CA PHE A 4 -7.29 -2.83 36.82
C PHE A 4 -8.50 -3.07 35.91
N MET A 5 -8.94 -2.03 35.19
CA MET A 5 -9.82 -2.18 34.05
C MET A 5 -9.04 -2.95 32.97
N THR A 6 -9.11 -4.28 33.03
CA THR A 6 -8.72 -5.13 31.91
C THR A 6 -9.85 -5.09 30.89
N SER A 7 -10.03 -3.95 30.21
CA SER A 7 -10.84 -3.94 29.00
C SER A 7 -10.03 -4.62 27.91
N THR A 8 -10.35 -5.88 27.64
CA THR A 8 -9.87 -6.55 26.44
C THR A 8 -10.16 -5.65 25.24
N PRO A 9 -9.16 -5.27 24.44
CA PRO A 9 -9.38 -4.38 23.30
C PRO A 9 -10.43 -4.99 22.37
N ALA A 10 -11.32 -4.14 21.87
CA ALA A 10 -12.32 -4.60 20.92
C ALA A 10 -11.61 -5.09 19.65
N ILE A 11 -12.20 -6.09 18.98
CA ILE A 11 -11.67 -6.65 17.73
C ILE A 11 -11.45 -5.55 16.67
N GLY A 12 -12.36 -4.58 16.59
CA GLY A 12 -12.25 -3.45 15.67
C GLY A 12 -11.07 -2.52 15.97
N ASP A 13 -10.62 -2.44 17.22
CA ASP A 13 -9.44 -1.65 17.60
C ASP A 13 -8.16 -2.38 17.21
N CYS A 14 -8.12 -3.71 17.39
CA CYS A 14 -7.01 -4.55 16.93
C CYS A 14 -6.85 -4.46 15.40
N GLN A 15 -7.96 -4.50 14.64
CA GLN A 15 -7.94 -4.30 13.18
C GLN A 15 -7.41 -2.92 12.80
N ARG A 16 -7.80 -1.86 13.54
CA ARG A 16 -7.31 -0.50 13.29
C ARG A 16 -5.81 -0.41 13.53
N GLU A 17 -5.35 -0.95 14.65
CA GLU A 17 -3.92 -1.04 14.99
C GLU A 17 -3.13 -1.78 13.90
N GLY A 18 -3.67 -2.87 13.36
CA GLY A 18 -3.05 -3.60 12.24
C GLY A 18 -2.87 -2.74 10.98
N ARG A 19 -3.89 -1.95 10.60
CA ARG A 19 -3.79 -1.02 9.47
C ARG A 19 -2.75 0.06 9.74
N ASP A 20 -2.77 0.65 10.93
CA ASP A 20 -1.87 1.73 11.30
C ASP A 20 -0.42 1.24 11.37
N ALA A 21 -0.18 0.01 11.86
CA ALA A 21 1.14 -0.62 11.86
C ALA A 21 1.70 -0.81 10.44
N PHE A 22 0.87 -1.15 9.45
CA PHE A 22 1.32 -1.20 8.05
C PHE A 22 1.65 0.20 7.52
N ARG A 23 0.84 1.21 7.83
CA ARG A 23 1.09 2.59 7.36
C ARG A 23 2.38 3.16 7.94
N GLU A 24 2.66 2.90 9.21
CA GLU A 24 3.82 3.46 9.90
C GLU A 24 5.12 2.68 9.62
N HIS A 25 5.04 1.35 9.53
CA HIS A 25 6.23 0.49 9.50
C HIS A 25 6.34 -0.39 8.25
N GLY A 26 5.40 -0.25 7.31
CA GLY A 26 5.32 -1.08 6.10
C GLY A 26 5.26 -2.57 6.45
N VAL A 27 5.98 -3.37 5.67
CA VAL A 27 6.02 -4.84 5.86
C VAL A 27 6.55 -5.28 7.23
N THR A 28 7.35 -4.43 7.90
CA THR A 28 7.90 -4.74 9.23
C THR A 28 6.90 -4.51 10.36
N GLY A 29 5.77 -3.86 10.08
CA GLY A 29 4.68 -3.64 11.02
C GLY A 29 3.96 -4.90 11.47
N ARG A 30 4.10 -6.01 10.73
CA ARG A 30 3.35 -7.26 10.99
C ARG A 30 3.54 -7.80 12.41
N THR A 31 4.70 -7.57 13.01
CA THR A 31 5.06 -8.06 14.35
C THR A 31 5.05 -6.96 15.41
N LYS A 32 4.52 -5.77 15.10
CA LYS A 32 4.47 -4.62 16.01
C LYS A 32 3.21 -4.67 16.87
N HIS A 33 3.06 -5.76 17.62
CA HIS A 33 1.97 -6.00 18.55
C HIS A 33 2.42 -6.99 19.63
N ASP A 34 1.79 -6.95 20.81
CA ASP A 34 2.09 -7.90 21.90
C ASP A 34 1.02 -8.99 22.07
N TYR A 35 0.09 -9.11 21.12
CA TYR A 35 -0.98 -10.11 21.17
C TYR A 35 -0.44 -11.56 21.19
N PRO A 36 -0.95 -12.41 22.11
CA PRO A 36 -0.56 -13.82 22.20
C PRO A 36 -0.83 -14.60 20.90
N ASP A 37 -0.05 -15.64 20.67
CA ASP A 37 -0.29 -16.59 19.58
C ASP A 37 -1.65 -17.27 19.73
N GLY A 38 -2.37 -17.41 18.61
CA GLY A 38 -3.71 -17.99 18.58
C GLY A 38 -4.83 -17.10 19.16
N SER A 39 -4.50 -15.90 19.65
CA SER A 39 -5.51 -14.96 20.16
C SER A 39 -6.35 -14.35 19.03
N VAL A 40 -7.62 -14.08 19.31
CA VAL A 40 -8.54 -13.43 18.35
C VAL A 40 -8.07 -12.00 18.06
N GLN A 41 -7.44 -11.34 19.02
CA GLN A 41 -6.83 -10.02 18.86
C GLN A 41 -5.69 -10.04 17.84
N LYS A 42 -4.81 -11.06 17.91
CA LYS A 42 -3.75 -11.24 16.91
C LYS A 42 -4.33 -11.47 15.52
N VAL A 43 -5.36 -12.30 15.40
CA VAL A 43 -6.05 -12.53 14.12
C VAL A 43 -6.62 -11.22 13.57
N ALA A 44 -7.30 -10.45 14.41
CA ALA A 44 -7.89 -9.17 14.05
C ALA A 44 -6.83 -8.14 13.61
N PHE A 45 -5.70 -8.06 14.32
CA PHE A 45 -4.57 -7.23 13.92
C PHE A 45 -4.03 -7.64 12.55
N LEU A 46 -3.79 -8.94 12.33
CA LEU A 46 -3.25 -9.45 11.06
C LEU A 46 -4.21 -9.25 9.90
N ASP A 47 -5.52 -9.30 10.16
CA ASP A 47 -6.57 -9.01 9.19
C ASP A 47 -6.50 -7.55 8.71
N GLY A 48 -6.52 -6.60 9.65
CA GLY A 48 -6.35 -5.18 9.33
C GLY A 48 -5.02 -4.87 8.64
N PHE A 49 -3.92 -5.46 9.09
CA PHE A 49 -2.60 -5.32 8.44
C PHE A 49 -2.62 -5.81 6.99
N SER A 50 -3.25 -6.97 6.74
CA SER A 50 -3.33 -7.56 5.40
C SER A 50 -4.23 -6.76 4.48
N GLU A 51 -5.34 -6.22 4.99
CA GLU A 51 -6.24 -5.35 4.25
C GLU A 51 -5.53 -4.08 3.76
N GLU A 52 -4.81 -3.38 4.65
CA GLU A 52 -4.10 -2.16 4.27
C GLU A 52 -2.96 -2.45 3.30
N LYS A 53 -2.22 -3.55 3.51
CA LYS A 53 -1.18 -4.01 2.58
C LYS A 53 -1.75 -4.25 1.18
N TYR A 54 -2.91 -4.89 1.09
CA TYR A 54 -3.57 -5.14 -0.18
C TYR A 54 -3.97 -3.84 -0.87
N ARG A 55 -4.60 -2.90 -0.13
CA ARG A 55 -4.99 -1.59 -0.66
C ARG A 55 -3.79 -0.78 -1.18
N ALA A 56 -2.68 -0.79 -0.45
CA ALA A 56 -1.45 -0.14 -0.90
C ALA A 56 -0.88 -0.78 -2.18
N GLY A 57 -1.00 -2.11 -2.31
CA GLY A 57 -0.63 -2.83 -3.52
C GLY A 57 -1.46 -2.43 -4.74
N GLU A 58 -2.78 -2.35 -4.59
CA GLU A 58 -3.68 -1.88 -5.65
C GLU A 58 -3.34 -0.45 -6.08
N GLY A 59 -3.12 0.46 -5.12
CA GLY A 59 -2.71 1.84 -5.40
C GLY A 59 -1.39 1.92 -6.18
N ALA A 60 -0.40 1.11 -5.82
CA ALA A 60 0.88 1.06 -6.53
C ALA A 60 0.74 0.54 -7.97
N ILE A 61 -0.16 -0.43 -8.21
CA ILE A 61 -0.45 -0.93 -9.56
C ILE A 61 -1.11 0.15 -10.41
N ASP A 62 -2.07 0.88 -9.85
CA ASP A 62 -2.74 1.96 -10.57
C ASP A 62 -1.80 3.14 -10.87
N GLU A 63 -0.93 3.48 -9.93
CA GLU A 63 0.13 4.48 -10.16
C GLU A 63 1.09 4.02 -11.26
N ALA A 64 1.52 2.74 -11.24
CA ALA A 64 2.38 2.18 -12.28
C ALA A 64 1.70 2.21 -13.67
N ARG A 65 0.40 1.92 -13.75
CA ARG A 65 -0.39 2.04 -14.99
C ARG A 65 -0.46 3.48 -15.49
N ALA A 66 -0.69 4.44 -14.59
CA ALA A 66 -0.74 5.86 -14.93
C ALA A 66 0.61 6.35 -15.46
N TYR A 67 1.70 5.98 -14.78
CA TYR A 67 3.06 6.29 -15.23
C TYR A 67 3.36 5.66 -16.59
N HIS A 68 3.00 4.39 -16.79
CA HIS A 68 3.18 3.72 -18.07
C HIS A 68 2.44 4.47 -19.21
N ALA A 69 1.19 4.87 -19.00
CA ALA A 69 0.42 5.61 -20.00
C ALA A 69 1.09 6.94 -20.40
N LEU A 70 1.70 7.66 -19.45
CA LEU A 70 2.46 8.88 -19.73
C LEU A 70 3.70 8.58 -20.58
N THR A 71 4.49 7.57 -20.17
CA THR A 71 5.71 7.20 -20.90
C THR A 71 5.44 6.75 -22.34
N VAL A 72 4.38 5.97 -22.56
CA VAL A 72 3.98 5.54 -23.91
C VAL A 72 3.55 6.72 -24.78
N ARG A 73 2.81 7.68 -24.21
CA ARG A 73 2.36 8.86 -24.93
C ARG A 73 3.54 9.72 -25.40
N ASP A 74 4.53 9.91 -24.55
CA ASP A 74 5.71 10.72 -24.89
C ASP A 74 6.64 9.96 -25.85
N ALA A 75 6.80 8.64 -25.69
CA ALA A 75 7.52 7.82 -26.67
C ALA A 75 6.93 7.90 -28.09
N ALA A 76 5.61 8.04 -28.23
CA ALA A 76 4.97 8.24 -29.54
C ALA A 76 5.30 9.61 -30.14
N LYS A 77 5.35 10.68 -29.34
CA LYS A 77 5.78 12.02 -29.79
C LYS A 77 7.25 12.02 -30.18
N ASP A 78 8.09 11.37 -29.38
CA ASP A 78 9.53 11.26 -29.64
C ASP A 78 9.78 10.49 -30.93
N ARG A 79 9.04 9.40 -31.18
CA ARG A 79 9.09 8.66 -32.44
C ARG A 79 8.66 9.54 -33.62
N ALA A 80 7.52 10.24 -33.51
CA ALA A 80 7.04 11.11 -34.58
C ALA A 80 8.03 12.27 -34.88
N TRP A 81 8.67 12.81 -33.84
CA TRP A 81 9.69 13.82 -33.99
C TRP A 81 10.97 13.27 -34.65
N ALA A 82 11.42 12.09 -34.23
CA ALA A 82 12.56 11.40 -34.85
C ALA A 82 12.30 11.09 -36.34
N GLU A 83 11.09 10.64 -36.69
CA GLU A 83 10.66 10.41 -38.08
C GLU A 83 10.65 11.70 -38.91
N LYS A 84 10.21 12.82 -38.32
CA LYS A 84 10.27 14.15 -38.97
C LYS A 84 11.71 14.59 -39.23
N LEU A 85 12.62 14.37 -38.28
CA LEU A 85 14.05 14.65 -38.47
C LEU A 85 14.68 13.74 -39.54
N SER A 86 14.38 12.43 -39.52
CA SER A 86 14.98 11.47 -40.45
C SER A 86 14.47 11.62 -41.89
N SER A 87 13.25 12.10 -42.07
CA SER A 87 12.65 12.33 -43.40
C SER A 87 13.17 13.61 -44.09
N GLY A 88 14.07 14.36 -43.46
CA GLY A 88 14.67 15.57 -44.04
C GLY A 88 13.72 16.77 -44.13
N ASN A 89 12.49 16.66 -43.60
CA ASN A 89 11.48 17.71 -43.59
C ASN A 89 11.69 18.72 -42.44
N CYS A 90 12.94 19.20 -42.32
CA CYS A 90 13.32 20.33 -41.50
C CYS A 90 13.17 21.61 -42.35
N HIS A 91 11.94 22.11 -42.46
CA HIS A 91 11.65 23.46 -42.94
C HIS A 91 11.34 24.37 -41.74
#